data_AF-A0A936HYF2-F1
#
_entry.id   AF-A0A936HYF2-F1
#
_cell.length_a   1.000
_cell.length_b   1.000
_cell.length_c   1.000
_cell.angle_alpha   90.00
_cell.angle_beta   90.00
_cell.angle_gamma   90.00
#
_symmetry.space_group_name_H-M   'P 1'
#
loop_
_entity.id
_entity.type
_entity.pdbx_description
1 polymer ?
#
loop_
_entity_poly.entity_id
_entity_poly.type
_entity_poly.pdbx_seq_one_letter_code
_entity_poly.pdbx_strand_id
1 'polypeptide(L)'
;MAAKERNGVRPGSGRQGTERSANAIAGAVSIAIKQGFVVGREVLVGNIPGIVVGYNIAAVGTFLGNSYPLVVRTELGVTKCALKEVSLV
;
A
#
# COMPACT_ATOMS: atom_id res chain seq x y z
N MET A 1 -46.72 -12.61 -26.21
CA MET A 1 -45.81 -11.49 -25.85
C MET A 1 -44.53 -12.10 -25.28
N ALA A 2 -43.39 -11.85 -25.91
CA ALA A 2 -42.12 -12.51 -25.63
C ALA A 2 -41.41 -11.92 -24.40
N ALA A 3 -40.95 -12.79 -23.49
CA ALA A 3 -40.07 -12.40 -22.40
C ALA A 3 -38.65 -12.19 -22.95
N LYS A 4 -38.18 -10.94 -22.86
CA LYS A 4 -36.86 -10.51 -23.33
C LYS A 4 -35.78 -11.01 -22.34
N GLU A 5 -35.00 -12.00 -22.76
CA GLU A 5 -33.80 -12.44 -22.04
C GLU A 5 -32.80 -11.28 -21.92
N ARG A 6 -32.42 -10.92 -20.69
CA ARG A 6 -31.39 -9.92 -20.42
C ARG A 6 -30.02 -10.59 -20.45
N ASN A 7 -29.45 -10.75 -21.65
CA ASN A 7 -28.02 -10.94 -21.84
C ASN A 7 -27.27 -9.65 -21.50
N GLY A 8 -27.08 -9.39 -20.21
CA GLY A 8 -26.22 -8.34 -19.70
C GLY A 8 -24.85 -8.90 -19.36
N VAL A 9 -23.96 -9.01 -20.35
CA VAL A 9 -22.53 -9.21 -20.09
C VAL A 9 -22.04 -8.04 -19.25
N ARG A 10 -21.68 -8.28 -17.99
CA ARG A 10 -21.06 -7.27 -17.13
C ARG A 10 -19.64 -7.02 -17.65
N PRO A 11 -19.24 -5.79 -18.01
CA PRO A 11 -17.89 -5.52 -18.50
C PRO A 11 -16.88 -5.85 -17.38
N GLY A 12 -16.05 -6.87 -17.61
CA GLY A 12 -15.03 -7.36 -16.68
C GLY A 12 -13.81 -6.45 -16.53
N SER A 13 -13.98 -5.13 -16.58
CA SER A 13 -12.89 -4.15 -16.47
C SER A 13 -12.41 -3.95 -15.03
N GLY A 14 -13.26 -4.20 -14.02
CA GLY A 14 -12.90 -3.99 -12.62
C GLY A 14 -11.86 -4.97 -12.07
N ARG A 15 -11.89 -6.23 -12.52
CA ARG A 15 -11.07 -7.31 -11.95
C ARG A 15 -9.58 -7.16 -12.28
N GLN A 16 -9.27 -6.81 -13.52
CA GLN A 16 -7.88 -6.57 -13.96
C GLN A 16 -7.27 -5.32 -13.31
N GLY A 17 -8.05 -4.26 -13.11
CA GLY A 17 -7.58 -3.04 -12.44
C GLY A 17 -7.20 -3.28 -10.99
N THR A 18 -8.02 -4.05 -10.25
CA THR A 18 -7.75 -4.42 -8.87
C THR A 18 -6.55 -5.35 -8.75
N GLU A 19 -6.43 -6.37 -9.62
CA GLU A 19 -5.29 -7.30 -9.63
C GLU A 19 -3.96 -6.59 -9.95
N ARG A 20 -3.96 -5.66 -10.91
CA ARG A 20 -2.76 -4.86 -11.24
C ARG A 20 -2.34 -3.96 -10.07
N SER A 21 -3.31 -3.37 -9.37
CA SER A 21 -3.05 -2.55 -8.19
C SER A 21 -2.50 -3.38 -7.03
N ALA A 22 -3.09 -4.55 -6.77
CA ALA A 22 -2.61 -5.47 -5.75
C ALA A 22 -1.16 -5.94 -6.02
N ASN A 23 -0.83 -6.26 -7.28
CA ASN A 23 0.53 -6.63 -7.67
C ASN A 23 1.52 -5.48 -7.47
N ALA A 24 1.14 -4.24 -7.78
CA ALA A 24 1.99 -3.07 -7.56
C ALA A 24 2.26 -2.83 -6.06
N ILE A 25 1.23 -2.97 -5.22
CA ILE A 25 1.35 -2.87 -3.74
C ILE A 25 2.29 -3.96 -3.21
N ALA A 26 2.07 -5.22 -3.60
CA ALA A 26 2.91 -6.33 -3.19
C ALA A 26 4.37 -6.13 -3.61
N GLY A 27 4.60 -5.60 -4.82
CA GLY A 27 5.94 -5.22 -5.30
C GLY A 27 6.59 -4.14 -4.44
N ALA A 28 5.87 -3.07 -4.12
CA ALA A 28 6.37 -1.99 -3.28
C ALA A 28 6.72 -2.46 -1.86
N VAL A 29 5.87 -3.28 -1.25
CA VAL A 29 6.13 -3.89 0.06
C VAL A 29 7.35 -4.82 0.01
N SER A 30 7.47 -5.63 -1.05
CA SER A 30 8.63 -6.51 -1.25
C SER A 30 9.93 -5.73 -1.36
N ILE A 31 9.92 -4.58 -2.05
CA ILE A 31 11.08 -3.67 -2.14
C ILE A 31 11.41 -3.09 -0.76
N ALA A 32 10.40 -2.65 -0.02
CA ALA A 32 10.57 -2.10 1.34
C ALA A 32 11.26 -3.11 2.27
N ILE A 33 10.77 -4.36 2.28
CA ILE A 33 11.36 -5.45 3.07
C ILE A 33 12.81 -5.71 2.66
N LYS A 34 13.10 -5.79 1.36
CA LYS A 34 14.46 -6.01 0.84
C LYS A 34 15.43 -4.88 1.21
N GLN A 35 14.93 -3.66 1.37
CA GLN A 35 15.71 -2.51 1.82
C GLN A 35 15.89 -2.46 3.35
N GLY A 36 15.33 -3.41 4.10
CA GLY A 36 15.50 -3.52 5.55
C GLY A 36 14.37 -2.90 6.38
N PHE A 37 13.32 -2.36 5.74
CA PHE A 37 12.14 -1.83 6.44
C PHE A 37 11.19 -2.96 6.88
N VAL A 38 11.67 -3.78 7.81
CA VAL A 38 10.92 -4.88 8.43
C VAL A 38 10.13 -4.40 9.65
N VAL A 39 9.01 -5.05 9.96
CA VAL A 39 8.24 -4.72 11.19
C VAL A 39 9.14 -4.86 12.41
N GLY A 40 9.06 -3.89 13.32
CA GLY A 40 9.93 -3.75 14.49
C GLY A 40 11.23 -3.02 14.23
N ARG A 41 11.55 -2.67 12.97
CA ARG A 41 12.76 -1.89 12.65
C ARG A 41 12.61 -0.44 13.08
N GLU A 42 13.63 0.08 13.76
CA GLU A 42 13.78 1.51 14.05
C GLU A 42 14.16 2.29 12.79
N VAL A 43 13.48 3.42 12.61
CA VAL A 43 13.60 4.28 11.44
C VAL A 43 13.49 5.74 11.85
N LEU A 44 13.91 6.62 10.95
CA LEU A 44 13.66 8.06 11.04
C LEU A 44 12.73 8.47 9.91
N VAL A 45 11.63 9.15 10.25
CA VAL A 45 10.80 9.87 9.27
C VAL A 45 11.27 11.32 9.26
N GLY A 46 12.12 11.67 8.28
CA GLY A 46 12.93 12.88 8.35
C GLY A 46 13.84 12.84 9.59
N ASN A 47 13.50 13.63 10.63
CA ASN A 47 14.25 13.67 11.89
C ASN A 47 13.48 13.06 13.07
N ILE A 48 12.30 12.49 12.84
CA ILE A 48 11.42 11.96 13.89
C ILE A 48 11.66 10.46 14.03
N PRO A 49 12.14 9.98 15.20
CA PRO A 49 12.27 8.55 15.47
C PRO A 49 10.93 7.82 15.39
N GLY A 50 10.98 6.62 14.83
CA GLY A 50 9.82 5.76 14.73
C GLY A 50 10.17 4.29 14.56
N ILE A 51 9.13 3.46 14.56
CA ILE A 51 9.24 2.02 14.38
C ILE A 51 8.29 1.61 13.27
N VAL A 52 8.76 0.78 12.35
CA VAL A 52 7.89 0.16 11.33
C VAL A 52 6.93 -0.79 12.06
N VAL A 53 5.63 -0.52 11.97
CA VAL A 53 4.58 -1.32 12.62
C VAL A 53 3.77 -2.16 11.62
N GLY A 54 3.95 -1.93 10.32
CA GLY A 54 3.27 -2.70 9.28
C GLY A 54 3.45 -2.15 7.88
N TYR A 55 2.66 -2.68 6.96
CA TYR A 55 2.65 -2.31 5.55
C TYR A 55 1.28 -1.81 5.11
N ASN A 56 1.29 -0.76 4.29
CA ASN A 56 0.07 -0.18 3.75
C ASN A 56 -0.39 -0.97 2.52
N ILE A 57 -1.55 -1.61 2.61
CA ILE A 57 -2.17 -2.37 1.52
C ILE A 57 -3.36 -1.62 0.87
N ALA A 58 -3.51 -0.34 1.15
CA ALA A 58 -4.62 0.45 0.62
C ALA A 58 -4.47 0.66 -0.90
N ALA A 59 -5.47 0.20 -1.65
CA ALA A 59 -5.56 0.42 -3.10
C ALA A 59 -6.32 1.71 -3.49
N VAL A 60 -6.86 2.44 -2.51
CA VAL A 60 -7.65 3.66 -2.72
C VAL A 60 -7.28 4.75 -1.69
N GLY A 61 -7.58 6.01 -2.04
CA GLY A 61 -7.27 7.19 -1.24
C GLY A 61 -5.98 7.89 -1.64
N THR A 62 -5.63 8.97 -0.94
CA THR A 62 -4.47 9.82 -1.27
C THR A 62 -3.13 9.09 -1.03
N PHE A 63 -3.06 8.26 0.01
CA PHE A 63 -1.85 7.53 0.42
C PHE A 63 -1.99 6.05 0.09
N LEU A 64 -1.75 5.73 -1.18
CA LEU A 64 -1.81 4.39 -1.75
C LEU A 64 -0.62 3.53 -1.30
N GLY A 65 -0.85 2.22 -1.15
CA GLY A 65 0.17 1.25 -0.70
C GLY A 65 1.33 1.06 -1.67
N ASN A 66 1.15 1.33 -2.95
CA ASN A 66 2.22 1.23 -3.95
C ASN A 66 3.21 2.41 -3.88
N SER A 67 2.79 3.57 -3.39
CA SER A 67 3.63 4.77 -3.24
C SER A 67 4.08 5.00 -1.79
N TYR A 68 3.23 4.66 -0.83
CA TYR A 68 3.47 4.79 0.62
C TYR A 68 3.35 3.41 1.28
N PRO A 69 4.28 2.47 1.03
CA PRO A 69 4.15 1.08 1.47
C PRO A 69 4.35 0.88 2.98
N LEU A 70 4.96 1.83 3.70
CA LEU A 70 5.28 1.68 5.11
C LEU A 70 4.20 2.27 6.01
N VAL A 71 3.98 1.62 7.16
CA VAL A 71 3.25 2.19 8.30
C VAL A 71 4.21 2.31 9.47
N VAL A 72 4.44 3.54 9.91
CA VAL A 72 5.42 3.87 10.95
C VAL A 72 4.70 4.50 12.13
N ARG A 73 5.02 4.01 13.34
CA ARG A 73 4.60 4.65 14.59
C ARG A 73 5.73 5.56 15.07
N THR A 74 5.40 6.81 15.32
CA THR A 74 6.28 7.82 15.90
C THR A 74 5.65 8.37 17.18
N GLU A 75 6.32 9.30 17.85
CA GLU A 75 5.76 10.06 18.98
C GLU A 75 4.53 10.90 18.60
N LEU A 76 4.38 11.26 17.31
CA LEU A 76 3.25 12.05 16.81
C LEU A 76 2.05 11.20 16.38
N GLY A 77 2.17 9.87 16.45
CA GLY A 77 1.12 8.93 16.08
C GLY A 77 1.55 7.92 15.01
N VAL A 78 0.59 7.41 14.25
CA VAL A 78 0.83 6.40 13.20
C VAL A 78 0.61 7.04 11.84
N THR A 79 1.59 6.90 10.94
CA THR A 79 1.54 7.49 9.61
C THR A 79 1.98 6.50 8.53
N LYS A 80 1.57 6.79 7.29
CA LYS A 80 1.99 6.07 6.09
C LYS A 80 3.15 6.81 5.44
N CYS A 81 4.20 6.09 5.04
CA CYS A 81 5.40 6.72 4.48
C CYS A 81 5.83 6.07 3.17
N ALA A 82 6.35 6.90 2.28
CA ALA A 82 7.11 6.47 1.11
C ALA A 82 8.55 6.13 1.52
N LEU A 83 9.20 5.24 0.78
CA LEU A 83 10.56 4.79 1.11
C LEU A 83 11.60 5.93 1.12
N LYS A 84 11.38 6.98 0.34
CA LYS A 84 12.24 8.17 0.29
C LYS A 84 12.11 9.10 1.51
N GLU A 85 11.04 8.96 2.28
CA GLU A 85 10.74 9.79 3.45
C GLU A 85 11.31 9.17 4.74
N VAL A 86 11.81 7.93 4.64
CA VAL A 86 12.24 7.11 5.77
C VAL A 86 13.68 6.66 5.59
N SER A 87 14.50 6.83 6.61
CA SER A 87 15.86 6.27 6.67
C SER A 87 15.96 5.24 7.80
N LEU A 88 16.84 4.26 7.62
CA LEU A 88 17.22 3.35 8.69
C LEU A 88 18.12 4.10 9.69
N VAL A 89 17.93 3.82 10.98
CA VAL A 89 18.90 4.15 12.03
C VAL A 89 20.08 3.18 11.96
#